data_AF-A0A2T6N170-F1
#
_entry.id   AF-A0A2T6N170-F1
#
_cell.length_a   1.000
_cell.length_b   1.000
_cell.length_c   1.000
_cell.angle_alpha   90.00
_cell.angle_beta   90.00
_cell.angle_gamma   90.00
#
_symmetry.space_group_name_H-M   'P 1'
#
loop_
_entity.id
_entity.type
_entity.pdbx_description
1 polymer ?
#
loop_
_entity_poly.entity_id
_entity_poly.type
_entity_poly.pdbx_seq_one_letter_code
_entity_poly.pdbx_strand_id
1 'polypeptide(L)' 'MTRLPIITALLKYADRLKFRQLFLVTAALFVVDLLIPDLVPFADEILLGLLTLLFGSWKKGSRAEQPTIEHGKQDPQ' A
#
# COMPACT_ATOMS: atom_id res chain seq x y z
N MET A 1 15.87 -20.41 -4.12
CA MET A 1 16.17 -20.52 -2.67
C MET A 1 15.66 -19.27 -1.94
N THR A 2 14.35 -19.11 -1.80
CA THR A 2 13.74 -17.92 -1.17
C THR A 2 13.54 -18.17 0.33
N ARG A 3 14.62 -17.96 1.07
CA ARG A 3 14.79 -18.31 2.49
C ARG A 3 14.18 -17.32 3.49
N LEU A 4 13.16 -16.53 3.17
CA LEU A 4 12.47 -15.68 4.17
C LEU A 4 10.96 -15.55 3.87
N PRO A 5 10.17 -16.63 4.06
CA PRO A 5 8.73 -16.65 3.79
C PRO A 5 7.94 -15.58 4.58
N ILE A 6 8.50 -15.14 5.71
CA ILE A 6 7.90 -14.13 6.59
C ILE A 6 7.89 -12.75 5.94
N ILE A 7 8.98 -12.35 5.26
CA ILE A 7 9.05 -11.05 4.59
C ILE A 7 8.05 -11.00 3.43
N THR A 8 7.93 -12.10 2.68
CA THR A 8 6.99 -12.18 1.56
C THR A 8 5.55 -12.10 2.05
N ALA A 9 5.21 -12.75 3.17
CA ALA A 9 3.90 -12.67 3.78
C ALA A 9 3.59 -11.25 4.29
N LEU A 10 4.56 -10.60 4.92
CA LEU A 10 4.42 -9.23 5.43
C LEU A 10 4.22 -8.22 4.29
N LEU A 11 4.98 -8.33 3.21
CA LEU A 11 4.81 -7.51 2.01
C LEU A 11 3.45 -7.71 1.35
N LYS A 12 2.97 -8.96 1.27
CA LYS A 12 1.63 -9.28 0.73
C LYS A 12 0.51 -8.72 1.60
N TYR A 13 0.72 -8.67 2.92
CA TYR A 13 -0.22 -8.07 3.87
C TYR A 13 -0.23 -6.55 3.72
N ALA A 14 0.94 -5.92 3.67
CA ALA A 14 1.10 -4.49 3.44
C ALA A 14 0.49 -4.02 2.11
N ASP A 15 0.61 -4.81 1.04
CA ASP A 15 -0.01 -4.55 -0.27
C ASP A 15 -1.55 -4.59 -0.23
N ARG A 16 -2.14 -5.31 0.73
CA ARG A 16 -3.60 -5.37 0.94
C ARG A 16 -4.12 -4.24 1.84
N LEU A 17 -3.27 -3.51 2.54
CA LEU A 17 -3.70 -2.41 3.41
C LEU A 17 -4.14 -1.20 2.57
N LYS A 18 -5.36 -0.70 2.81
CA LYS A 18 -5.83 0.57 2.23
C LYS A 18 -4.93 1.71 2.69
N PHE A 19 -4.79 2.77 1.89
CA PHE A 19 -4.01 3.99 2.18
C PHE A 19 -4.06 4.43 3.65
N ARG A 20 -5.25 4.40 4.28
CA ARG A 20 -5.47 4.80 5.67
C ARG A 20 -4.74 3.93 6.72
N GLN A 21 -4.58 2.64 6.46
CA GLN A 21 -3.92 1.73 7.41
C GLN A 21 -2.40 1.79 7.26
N LEU A 22 -1.93 1.94 6.02
CA LEU A 22 -0.52 2.17 5.77
C LEU A 22 -0.04 3.50 6.36
N PHE A 23 -0.87 4.54 6.25
CA PHE A 23 -0.64 5.82 6.92
C PHE A 23 -0.51 5.67 8.44
N LEU A 24 -1.43 4.93 9.08
CA LEU A 24 -1.40 4.72 10.54
C LEU A 24 -0.12 4.01 11.00
N VAL A 25 0.29 2.95 10.30
CA VAL A 25 1.52 2.20 10.63
C VAL A 25 2.74 3.11 10.50
N THR A 26 2.83 3.87 9.39
CA THR A 26 3.92 4.81 9.15
C THR A 26 3.98 5.90 10.24
N ALA A 27 2.82 6.49 10.58
CA ALA A 27 2.73 7.52 11.60
C ALA A 27 3.05 7.02 13.01
N ALA A 28 2.60 5.81 13.37
CA ALA A 28 2.91 5.20 14.66
C ALA A 28 4.42 4.95 14.78
N LEU A 29 5.04 4.42 13.72
CA LEU A 29 6.49 4.17 13.71
C LEU A 29 7.27 5.47 13.82
N PHE A 30 6.85 6.53 13.10
CA PHE A 30 7.44 7.86 13.21
C PHE A 30 7.38 8.44 14.62
N VAL A 31 6.24 8.31 15.30
CA VAL A 31 6.09 8.84 16.67
C VAL A 31 6.95 8.06 17.66
N VAL A 32 7.01 6.74 17.54
CA VAL A 32 7.88 5.91 18.40
C VAL A 32 9.34 6.27 18.21
N ASP A 33 9.76 6.42 16.95
CA ASP A 33 11.12 6.82 16.59
C ASP A 33 11.49 8.21 17.11
N LEU A 34 10.57 9.17 17.05
CA LEU A 34 10.77 10.53 17.57
C LEU A 34 10.81 10.58 19.11
N LEU A 35 10.01 9.75 19.78
CA LEU A 35 9.95 9.70 21.25
C LEU A 35 11.12 8.95 21.87
N ILE A 36 11.67 7.95 21.17
CA ILE A 36 12.74 7.12 21.68
C ILE A 36 13.83 6.94 20.62
N PRO A 37 14.64 7.99 20.37
CA PRO A 37 15.76 7.90 19.44
C PRO A 37 16.73 6.79 19.88
N ASP A 38 17.24 6.04 18.92
CA ASP A 38 18.21 4.91 19.06
C ASP A 38 17.68 3.57 19.59
N LEU A 39 16.37 3.34 19.74
CA LEU A 39 15.88 1.99 20.13
C LEU A 39 15.93 0.96 19.00
N VAL A 40 15.73 1.40 17.76
CA VAL A 40 15.51 0.49 16.63
C VAL A 40 16.57 0.79 15.57
N PRO A 41 17.64 -0.01 15.47
CA PRO A 41 18.53 0.08 14.32
C PRO A 41 17.72 -0.17 13.05
N PHE A 42 17.94 0.67 12.03
CA PHE A 42 17.23 0.69 10.75
C PHE A 42 15.79 1.26 10.74
N ALA A 43 15.40 2.00 11.79
CA ALA A 43 14.10 2.66 11.85
C ALA A 43 13.88 3.61 10.67
N ASP A 44 14.89 4.42 10.37
CA ASP A 44 14.85 5.40 9.29
C ASP A 44 14.60 4.74 7.92
N GLU A 45 15.23 3.59 7.62
CA GLU A 45 15.03 2.86 6.38
C GLU A 45 13.63 2.25 6.26
N ILE A 46 13.11 1.71 7.37
CA ILE A 46 11.73 1.21 7.41
C ILE A 46 10.75 2.36 7.22
N LEU A 47 11.00 3.49 7.88
CA LEU A 47 10.18 4.69 7.77
C LEU A 47 10.16 5.22 6.33
N LEU A 48 11.33 5.29 5.69
CA LEU A 48 11.47 5.69 4.28
C LEU A 48 10.77 4.70 3.33
N GLY A 49 10.91 3.40 3.57
CA GLY A 49 10.22 2.36 2.80
C GLY A 49 8.70 2.45 2.93
N LEU A 50 8.20 2.65 4.15
CA LEU A 50 6.76 2.85 4.43
C LEU A 50 6.23 4.14 3.82
N LEU A 51 7.00 5.23 3.89
CA LEU A 51 6.64 6.51 3.29
C LEU A 51 6.57 6.41 1.76
N THR A 52 7.49 5.67 1.14
CA THR A 52 7.48 5.39 -0.30
C THR A 52 6.23 4.60 -0.69
N LEU A 53 5.89 3.54 0.07
CA LEU A 53 4.69 2.75 -0.17
C LEU A 53 3.41 3.59 0.01
N LEU A 54 3.39 4.46 1.02
CA LEU A 54 2.29 5.39 1.27
C LEU A 54 2.09 6.33 0.08
N PHE A 55 3.16 6.94 -0.42
CA PHE A 55 3.13 7.83 -1.58
C PHE A 55 2.70 7.10 -2.87
N GLY A 56 3.21 5.88 -3.08
CA GLY A 56 2.80 5.01 -4.19
C GLY A 56 1.33 4.59 -4.12
N SER A 57 0.77 4.47 -2.92
CA SER A 57 -0.64 4.10 -2.69
C SER A 57 -1.62 5.28 -2.83
N TRP A 58 -1.13 6.51 -3.02
CA TRP A 58 -1.96 7.73 -3.12
C TRP A 58 -2.89 7.73 -4.35
N LYS A 59 -2.61 6.92 -5.38
CA LYS A 59 -3.44 6.84 -6.59
C LYS A 59 -4.47 5.72 -6.53
N LYS A 60 -5.57 5.97 -5.81
CA LYS A 60 -6.86 5.28 -6.05
C LYS A 60 -7.99 6.27 -6.28
N GLY A 61 -7.77 7.17 -7.24
CA GLY A 61 -8.82 7.91 -7.92
C GLY A 61 -9.16 7.16 -9.21
N SER A 62 -10.39 6.64 -9.27
CA SER A 62 -11.05 6.16 -10.48
C SER A 62 -10.42 4.91 -11.12
N ARG A 63 -10.83 3.73 -10.64
CA ARG A 63 -11.27 2.71 -11.60
C ARG A 63 -12.42 3.37 -12.33
N ALA A 64 -12.11 4.02 -13.45
CA ALA A 64 -13.11 4.44 -14.40
C ALA A 64 -14.01 3.23 -14.60
N GLU A 65 -15.28 3.44 -14.24
CA GLU A 65 -16.40 2.61 -14.63
C GLU A 65 -16.06 2.06 -16.02
N GLN A 66 -15.97 0.74 -16.14
CA GLN A 66 -15.88 0.13 -17.46
C GLN A 66 -17.07 0.69 -18.24
N PRO A 67 -16.87 1.32 -19.42
CA PRO A 67 -18.01 1.59 -20.26
C PRO A 67 -18.51 0.21 -20.62
N THR A 68 -19.64 -0.18 -20.04
CA THR A 68 -20.45 -1.28 -20.54
C THR A 68 -20.82 -0.85 -21.96
N ILE A 69 -19.99 -1.23 -22.91
CA ILE A 69 -20.34 -1.20 -24.33
C ILE A 69 -21.37 -2.32 -24.46
N GLU A 70 -22.64 -1.99 -24.25
CA GLU A 70 -23.73 -2.83 -24.73
C GLU A 70 -23.76 -2.72 -26.25
N HIS A 71 -22.95 -3.56 -26.89
CA HIS A 71 -23.13 -3.91 -28.29
C HIS A 71 -24.11 -5.09 -28.34
N GLY A 72 -25.36 -4.82 -28.70
CA GLY A 72 -26.36 -5.90 -28.69
C GLY A 72 -27.80 -5.53 -28.99
N LYS A 73 -28.08 -4.67 -29.98
CA LYS A 73 -29.33 -4.78 -30.74
C LYS A 73 -29.19 -4.21 -32.16
N GLN A 74 -28.39 -4.90 -32.97
CA GLN A 74 -28.80 -5.09 -34.35
C GLN A 74 -29.94 -6.10 -34.33
N ASP A 75 -31.13 -5.70 -34.76
CA ASP A 75 -31.85 -6.48 -35.76
C ASP A 75 -32.99 -5.65 -36.40
N PRO A 76 -33.35 -6.02 -37.64
CA PRO A 76 -33.89 -5.14 -38.66
C PRO A 76 -35.40 -4.99 -38.50
N GLN A 77 -35.97 -3.98 -39.16
CA GLN A 77 -37.16 -4.02 -40.04
C GLN A 77 -37.32 -2.66 -40.72
#